data_AF-A0A958LUD9-F1
#
_entry.id   AF-A0A958LUD9-F1
#
_cell.length_a   1.000
_cell.length_b   1.000
_cell.length_c   1.000
_cell.angle_alpha   90.00
_cell.angle_beta   90.00
_cell.angle_gamma   90.00
#
_symmetry.space_group_name_H-M   'P 1'
#
loop_
_entity.id
_entity.type
_entity.pdbx_description
1 polymer ?
#
loop_
_entity_poly.entity_id
_entity_poly.type
_entity_poly.pdbx_seq_one_letter_code
_entity_poly.pdbx_strand_id
1 'polypeptide(L)'
;MFPFRGCSLSYIVFVAAETFEDARSKVKLIPEFQGKKMHIDGLQEVQVVDGHQIRLEFDSNFENKTQIINYKHRDLAPKVSKPTQ
;
A
#
# COMPACT_ATOMS: atom_id res chain seq x y z
N MET A 1 -4.53 -26.27 -28.04
CA MET A 1 -4.83 -26.14 -26.59
C MET A 1 -3.61 -25.51 -25.95
N PHE A 2 -3.58 -24.17 -25.83
CA PHE A 2 -2.46 -23.45 -25.22
C PHE A 2 -2.75 -23.28 -23.72
N PRO A 3 -1.85 -23.68 -22.80
CA PRO A 3 -2.00 -23.34 -21.40
C PRO A 3 -1.79 -21.83 -21.27
N PHE A 4 -2.76 -21.13 -20.70
CA PHE A 4 -2.63 -19.73 -20.32
C PHE A 4 -1.38 -19.59 -19.44
N ARG A 5 -0.33 -19.00 -20.01
CA ARG A 5 0.89 -18.62 -19.29
C ARG A 5 0.47 -17.64 -18.20
N GLY A 6 0.85 -17.94 -16.96
CA GLY A 6 0.44 -17.21 -15.77
C GLY A 6 0.58 -15.71 -15.95
N CYS A 7 -0.54 -14.99 -15.77
CA CYS A 7 -0.53 -13.56 -15.55
C CYS A 7 0.33 -13.31 -14.31
N SER A 8 1.51 -12.73 -14.48
CA SER A 8 2.27 -12.13 -13.40
C SER A 8 1.44 -11.00 -12.81
N LEU A 9 0.85 -11.23 -11.63
CA LEU A 9 0.10 -10.24 -10.88
C LEU A 9 1.08 -9.27 -10.23
N SER A 10 1.32 -8.14 -10.86
CA SER A 10 2.06 -7.02 -10.25
C SER A 10 1.08 -6.19 -9.42
N TYR A 11 1.44 -5.88 -8.18
CA TYR A 11 0.66 -5.00 -7.31
C TYR A 11 1.50 -3.81 -6.86
N ILE A 12 0.89 -2.64 -6.81
CA ILE A 12 1.51 -1.42 -6.32
C ILE A 12 1.13 -1.27 -4.85
N VAL A 13 2.13 -1.10 -4.00
CA VAL A 13 1.94 -0.85 -2.57
C VAL A 13 2.54 0.51 -2.23
N PHE A 14 1.79 1.29 -1.47
CA PHE A 14 2.28 2.55 -0.92
C PHE A 14 2.69 2.32 0.53
N VAL A 15 3.90 2.75 0.88
CA VAL A 15 4.47 2.63 2.22
C VAL A 15 5.09 3.96 2.61
N ALA A 16 4.80 4.41 3.83
CA ALA A 16 5.49 5.55 4.43
C ALA A 16 6.71 5.05 5.22
N ALA A 17 7.89 5.57 4.89
CA ALA A 17 9.15 5.21 5.50
C ALA A 17 10.12 6.40 5.44
N GLU A 18 11.04 6.47 6.39
CA GLU A 18 12.07 7.52 6.42
C GLU A 18 13.25 7.19 5.51
N THR A 19 13.48 5.89 5.24
CA THR A 19 14.61 5.42 4.43
C THR A 19 14.20 4.32 3.47
N PHE A 20 15.01 4.11 2.42
CA PHE A 20 14.81 3.04 1.46
C PHE A 20 14.83 1.64 2.10
N GLU A 21 15.72 1.42 3.08
CA GLU A 21 15.82 0.13 3.78
C GLU A 21 14.60 -0.14 4.66
N ASP A 22 14.09 0.89 5.33
CA ASP A 22 12.86 0.81 6.12
C ASP A 22 11.66 0.53 5.22
N ALA A 23 11.54 1.24 4.09
CA ALA A 23 10.49 1.00 3.09
C ALA A 23 10.51 -0.46 2.60
N ARG A 24 11.70 -0.97 2.26
CA ARG A 24 11.87 -2.36 1.80
C ARG A 24 11.49 -3.38 2.88
N SER A 25 11.86 -3.10 4.12
CA SER A 25 11.56 -3.98 5.26
C SER A 25 10.06 -4.01 5.55
N LYS A 26 9.41 -2.84 5.54
CA LYS A 26 7.95 -2.71 5.66
C LYS A 26 7.20 -3.46 4.57
N VAL A 27 7.63 -3.35 3.29
CA VAL A 27 7.02 -4.12 2.20
C VAL A 27 7.17 -5.64 2.42
N LYS A 28 8.35 -6.09 2.86
CA LYS A 28 8.60 -7.51 3.16
C LYS A 28 7.80 -8.03 4.35
N LEU A 29 7.41 -7.17 5.29
CA LEU A 29 6.60 -7.53 6.45
C LEU A 29 5.11 -7.71 6.11
N ILE A 30 4.67 -7.27 4.93
CA ILE A 30 3.28 -7.44 4.51
C ILE A 30 3.00 -8.95 4.32
N PRO A 31 2.00 -9.52 5.02
CA PRO A 31 1.75 -10.96 4.99
C PRO A 31 1.39 -11.47 3.59
N GLU A 32 0.73 -10.64 2.78
CA GLU A 32 0.44 -10.94 1.37
C GLU A 32 1.71 -11.07 0.53
N PHE A 33 2.73 -10.28 0.82
CA PHE A 33 4.02 -10.29 0.12
C PHE A 33 4.80 -11.58 0.44
N GLN A 34 4.79 -11.99 1.71
CA GLN A 34 5.43 -13.22 2.16
C GLN A 34 4.70 -14.46 1.63
N GLY A 35 3.36 -14.47 1.72
CA GLY A 35 2.53 -15.60 1.27
C GLY A 35 2.64 -15.87 -0.22
N LYS A 36 2.83 -14.82 -1.04
CA LYS A 36 2.93 -14.94 -2.51
C LYS A 36 4.37 -15.02 -3.04
N LYS A 37 5.39 -15.03 -2.17
CA LYS A 37 6.82 -15.05 -2.54
C LYS A 37 7.18 -14.00 -3.60
N MET A 38 6.67 -12.79 -3.43
CA MET A 38 6.81 -11.76 -4.45
C MET A 38 8.21 -11.15 -4.47
N HIS A 39 8.62 -10.68 -5.64
CA HIS A 39 9.82 -9.87 -5.80
C HIS A 39 9.46 -8.38 -5.84
N ILE A 40 10.36 -7.55 -5.34
CA ILE A 40 10.26 -6.10 -5.53
C ILE A 40 10.90 -5.81 -6.88
N ASP A 41 10.07 -5.51 -7.89
CA ASP A 41 10.56 -5.15 -9.24
C ASP A 41 11.19 -3.76 -9.26
N GLY A 42 10.64 -2.84 -8.46
CA GLY A 42 11.12 -1.48 -8.33
C GLY A 42 10.54 -0.81 -7.10
N LEU A 43 11.28 0.17 -6.59
CA LEU A 43 10.85 1.05 -5.50
C LEU A 43 11.13 2.48 -5.94
N GLN A 44 10.13 3.34 -5.82
CA GLN A 44 10.19 4.74 -6.22
C GLN A 44 9.71 5.61 -5.07
N GLU A 45 10.41 6.71 -4.84
CA GLU A 45 10.01 7.76 -3.91
C GLU A 45 9.27 8.86 -4.66
N VAL A 46 8.11 9.25 -4.16
CA VAL A 46 7.29 10.31 -4.76
C VAL A 46 7.32 11.53 -3.86
N GLN A 47 8.09 12.55 -4.26
CA GLN A 47 8.22 13.80 -3.49
C GLN A 47 7.27 14.91 -3.98
N VAL A 48 7.02 14.95 -5.29
CA VAL A 48 6.20 15.97 -5.94
C VAL A 48 5.30 15.33 -6.99
N VAL A 49 4.02 15.68 -6.99
CA VAL A 49 3.06 15.26 -8.01
C VAL A 49 2.32 16.49 -8.50
N ASP A 50 2.37 16.75 -9.81
CA ASP A 50 1.67 17.88 -10.43
C ASP A 50 1.97 19.24 -9.76
N GLY A 51 3.25 19.49 -9.42
CA GLY A 51 3.68 20.70 -8.72
C GLY A 51 3.33 20.75 -7.22
N HIS A 52 2.64 19.76 -6.68
CA HIS A 52 2.29 19.66 -5.26
C HIS A 52 3.35 18.86 -4.51
N GLN A 53 3.94 19.48 -3.49
CA GLN A 53 4.86 18.79 -2.58
C GLN A 53 4.08 17.89 -1.63
N ILE A 54 4.44 16.60 -1.59
CA ILE A 54 3.87 15.64 -0.64
C ILE A 54 4.67 15.74 0.66
N ARG A 55 4.02 16.08 1.76
CA ARG A 55 4.58 16.04 3.11
C ARG A 55 3.75 15.10 3.97
N LEU A 56 4.39 14.10 4.54
CA LEU A 56 3.79 13.17 5.48
C LEU A 56 4.14 13.63 6.89
N GLU A 57 3.13 13.93 7.69
CA GLU A 57 3.30 14.29 9.09
C GLU A 57 2.88 13.11 9.97
N PHE A 58 3.73 12.76 10.92
CA PHE A 58 3.40 11.77 11.93
C PHE A 58 2.62 12.46 13.05
N ASP A 59 1.37 12.04 13.25
CA ASP A 59 0.55 12.47 14.38
C ASP A 59 0.46 11.33 15.40
N SER A 60 0.99 11.57 16.60
CA SER A 60 0.99 10.62 17.70
C SER A 60 -0.41 10.24 18.18
N ASN A 61 -1.44 11.05 17.91
CA ASN A 61 -2.82 10.70 18.27
C ASN A 61 -3.42 9.57 17.41
N PHE A 62 -2.82 9.32 16.24
CA PHE A 62 -3.23 8.29 15.28
C PHE A 62 -2.24 7.15 15.17
N GLU A 63 -1.37 6.97 16.16
CA GLU A 63 -0.46 5.83 16.23
C GLU A 63 -1.27 4.51 16.11
N ASN A 64 -0.95 3.71 15.08
CA ASN A 64 -1.65 2.48 14.70
C ASN A 64 -3.10 2.63 14.20
N LYS A 65 -3.58 3.83 13.88
CA LYS A 65 -4.91 4.05 13.28
C LYS A 65 -4.80 4.39 11.80
N THR A 66 -5.27 3.50 10.94
CA THR A 66 -5.41 3.79 9.50
C THR A 66 -6.79 4.37 9.21
N GLN A 67 -6.87 5.67 8.92
CA GLN A 67 -8.11 6.28 8.44
C GLN A 67 -8.17 6.21 6.92
N ILE A 68 -8.99 5.29 6.39
CA ILE A 68 -9.22 5.17 4.95
C ILE A 68 -10.52 5.90 4.59
N ILE A 69 -10.39 7.07 3.98
CA ILE A 69 -11.55 7.81 3.45
C ILE A 69 -11.79 7.35 2.00
N ASN A 70 -12.76 6.47 1.81
CA ASN A 70 -13.18 6.03 0.48
C ASN A 70 -14.18 7.02 -0.11
N TYR A 71 -13.74 7.87 -1.03
CA TYR A 71 -14.63 8.70 -1.83
C TYR A 71 -15.33 7.83 -2.88
N LYS A 72 -16.62 7.57 -2.68
CA LYS A 72 -17.43 6.75 -3.57
C LYS A 72 -17.54 7.42 -4.95
N HIS A 73 -16.98 6.81 -6.00
CA HIS A 73 -17.31 7.20 -7.38
C HIS A 73 -18.44 6.35 -8.00
N ARG A 74 -18.81 5.24 -7.37
CA ARG A 74 -19.97 4.38 -7.66
C ARG A 74 -19.91 3.23 -6.65
N ASP A 75 -21.01 2.94 -5.96
CA ASP A 75 -21.10 2.07 -4.77
C ASP A 75 -20.51 0.64 -4.87
N LEU A 76 -19.17 0.51 -4.87
CA LEU A 76 -18.46 -0.78 -4.82
C LEU A 76 -17.31 -0.81 -3.79
N ALA A 77 -17.22 0.19 -2.90
CA ALA A 77 -16.22 0.15 -1.83
C ALA A 77 -16.60 -0.91 -0.77
N PRO A 78 -15.67 -1.79 -0.36
CA PRO A 78 -15.91 -2.74 0.73
C PRO A 78 -16.32 -2.00 2.00
N LYS A 79 -17.40 -2.43 2.64
CA LYS A 79 -17.83 -1.86 3.92
C LYS A 79 -16.79 -2.23 4.98
N VAL A 80 -16.15 -1.23 5.58
CA VAL A 80 -15.31 -1.43 6.77
C VAL A 80 -16.23 -1.95 7.89
N SER A 81 -16.01 -3.19 8.34
CA SER A 81 -16.70 -3.70 9.53
C SER A 81 -16.20 -2.93 10.74
N LYS A 82 -17.12 -2.29 11.48
CA LYS A 82 -16.80 -1.61 12.74
C LYS A 82 -16.23 -2.62 13.75
N PRO A 83 -15.27 -2.25 14.60
CA PRO A 83 -14.84 -3.09 15.70
C PRO A 83 -16.01 -3.29 16.67
N THR A 84 -16.36 -4.55 16.92
CA THR A 84 -17.29 -4.96 17.96
C THR A 84 -16.74 -4.54 19.32
N GLN A 85 -17.48 -3.71 20.07
CA GLN A 85 -17.28 -3.51 21.51
C GLN A 85 -17.87 -4.68 22.28
#